data_AF-C6VT07-F1
#
_entry.id   AF-C6VT07-F1
#
_cell.length_a   1.000
_cell.length_b   1.000
_cell.length_c   1.000
_cell.angle_alpha   90.00
_cell.angle_beta   90.00
_cell.angle_gamma   90.00
#
_symmetry.space_group_name_H-M   'P 1'
#
loop_
_entity.id
_entity.type
_entity.pdbx_description
1 polymer ?
#
loop_
_entity_poly.entity_id
_entity_poly.type
_entity_poly.pdbx_seq_one_letter_code
_entity_poly.pdbx_strand_id
1 'polypeptide(L)'
;MDTLKFMKGDWVKEKGNDQLMQVDDYQIVETVVCPGGSASLPVTKRVFSGKVWCTWVNENKAVITQPFWEDDLEPASYRQESVRAYPSLNHTH
;
A
#
# COMPACT_ATOMS: atom_id res chain seq x y z
N MET A 1 -14.90 -7.62 -2.21
CA MET A 1 -14.03 -6.44 -2.31
C MET A 1 -12.64 -6.96 -2.01
N ASP A 2 -11.75 -6.94 -2.98
CA ASP A 2 -10.33 -7.16 -2.71
C ASP A 2 -9.88 -6.06 -1.76
N THR A 3 -9.41 -6.44 -0.58
CA THR A 3 -9.00 -5.48 0.45
C THR A 3 -7.57 -5.08 0.10
N LEU A 4 -7.39 -3.83 -0.32
CA LEU A 4 -6.07 -3.24 -0.57
C LEU A 4 -5.25 -3.30 0.72
N LYS A 5 -4.00 -3.81 0.66
CA LYS A 5 -3.17 -4.03 1.85
C LYS A 5 -2.59 -2.75 2.44
N PHE A 6 -2.46 -1.72 1.63
CA PHE A 6 -1.90 -0.42 1.96
C PHE A 6 -2.86 0.68 1.50
N MET A 7 -2.69 1.88 2.02
CA MET A 7 -3.45 3.06 1.64
C MET A 7 -2.51 4.17 1.20
N LYS A 8 -3.00 5.09 0.37
CA LYS A 8 -2.24 6.30 0.00
C LYS A 8 -1.76 7.01 1.27
N GLY A 9 -0.47 7.29 1.35
CA GLY A 9 0.18 7.93 2.48
C GLY A 9 0.82 6.96 3.48
N ASP A 10 0.52 5.66 3.40
CA ASP A 10 1.17 4.66 4.25
C ASP A 10 2.68 4.62 4.00
N TRP A 11 3.43 4.42 5.08
CA TRP A 11 4.86 4.17 5.02
C TRP A 11 5.10 2.67 4.91
N VAL A 12 5.85 2.29 3.88
CA VAL A 12 6.20 0.91 3.56
C VAL A 12 7.69 0.79 3.31
N LYS A 13 8.17 -0.45 3.32
CA LYS A 13 9.50 -0.81 2.85
C LYS A 13 9.42 -2.08 2.02
N GLU A 14 10.39 -2.26 1.13
CA GLU A 14 10.58 -3.51 0.41
C GLU A 14 11.15 -4.56 1.37
N LYS A 15 10.65 -5.80 1.30
CA LYS A 15 11.12 -6.88 2.17
C LYS A 15 12.62 -7.10 1.99
N GLY A 16 13.35 -7.08 3.10
CA GLY A 16 14.81 -7.21 3.10
C GLY A 16 15.57 -5.92 2.78
N ASN A 17 14.86 -4.80 2.63
CA ASN A 17 15.43 -3.47 2.47
C ASN A 17 14.90 -2.53 3.56
N ASP A 18 15.72 -1.59 4.02
CA ASP A 18 15.35 -0.60 5.04
C ASP A 18 14.95 0.75 4.43
N GLN A 19 14.95 0.87 3.11
CA GLN A 19 14.45 2.07 2.43
C GLN A 19 12.96 2.27 2.71
N LEU A 20 12.67 3.33 3.47
CA LEU A 20 11.30 3.80 3.67
C LEU A 20 10.79 4.49 2.41
N MET A 21 9.56 4.14 2.03
CA MET A 21 8.85 4.67 0.89
C MET A 21 7.41 4.99 1.30
N GLN A 22 6.80 5.96 0.62
CA GLN A 22 5.42 6.33 0.84
C GLN A 22 4.56 5.82 -0.30
N VAL A 23 3.42 5.20 0.03
CA VAL A 23 2.44 4.74 -0.97
C VAL A 23 1.76 5.95 -1.60
N ASP A 24 1.82 6.04 -2.93
CA ASP A 24 1.14 7.09 -3.68
C ASP A 24 -0.20 6.64 -4.26
N ASP A 25 -0.21 5.55 -5.03
CA ASP A 25 -1.44 5.00 -5.61
C ASP A 25 -1.29 3.54 -6.03
N TYR A 26 -2.42 2.89 -6.26
CA TYR A 26 -2.49 1.56 -6.83
C TYR A 26 -2.49 1.62 -8.36
N GLN A 27 -1.71 0.75 -8.99
CA GLN A 27 -1.73 0.63 -10.44
C GLN A 27 -3.02 -0.09 -10.87
N ILE A 28 -3.91 0.69 -11.48
CA ILE A 28 -5.14 0.22 -12.13
C ILE A 28 -4.89 0.02 -13.62
N VAL A 29 -5.22 -1.16 -14.14
CA VAL A 29 -5.13 -1.51 -15.57
C VAL A 29 -6.51 -1.78 -16.14
N GLU A 30 -6.64 -1.64 -17.46
CA GLU A 30 -7.83 -2.05 -18.19
C GLU A 30 -7.67 -3.49 -18.66
N THR A 31 -8.68 -4.31 -18.41
CA THR A 31 -8.73 -5.72 -18.83
C THR A 31 -10.04 -5.98 -19.55
N VAL A 32 -9.95 -6.68 -20.67
CA VAL A 32 -11.12 -7.12 -21.43
C VAL A 32 -11.65 -8.40 -20.81
N VAL A 33 -12.91 -8.39 -20.39
CA VAL A 33 -13.61 -9.54 -19.84
C VAL A 33 -14.78 -9.87 -20.76
N CYS A 34 -14.98 -11.15 -21.07
CA CYS A 34 -16.15 -11.65 -21.78
C CYS A 34 -17.11 -12.29 -20.75
N PRO A 35 -18.05 -11.53 -20.18
CA PRO A 35 -18.99 -12.06 -19.21
C PRO A 35 -19.97 -13.02 -19.89
N GLY A 36 -19.84 -14.33 -19.65
CA GLY A 36 -20.86 -15.32 -20.02
C GLY A 36 -20.55 -16.26 -21.19
N GLY A 37 -19.28 -16.42 -21.58
CA GLY A 37 -18.88 -17.37 -22.64
C GLY A 37 -18.90 -16.77 -24.05
N SER A 38 -18.54 -17.57 -25.05
CA SER A 38 -18.06 -17.17 -26.39
C SER A 38 -18.98 -16.31 -27.27
N ALA A 39 -20.19 -15.97 -26.81
CA ALA A 39 -21.15 -15.13 -27.53
C ALA A 39 -21.36 -13.72 -26.91
N SER A 40 -20.75 -13.42 -25.76
CA SER A 40 -20.88 -12.11 -25.11
C SER A 40 -19.92 -11.07 -25.73
N LEU A 41 -20.39 -9.83 -25.91
CA LEU A 41 -19.52 -8.73 -26.29
C LEU A 41 -18.47 -8.47 -25.19
N PRO A 42 -17.19 -8.28 -25.57
CA PRO A 42 -16.14 -7.96 -24.61
C PRO A 42 -16.44 -6.63 -23.92
N VAL A 43 -16.27 -6.59 -22.59
CA VAL A 43 -16.39 -5.38 -21.79
C VAL A 43 -15.03 -5.04 -21.19
N THR A 44 -14.61 -3.79 -21.31
CA THR A 44 -13.41 -3.29 -20.63
C THR A 44 -13.72 -3.01 -19.16
N LYS A 45 -12.96 -3.61 -18.25
CA LYS A 45 -13.05 -3.38 -16.81
C LYS A 45 -11.73 -2.86 -16.26
N ARG A 46 -11.81 -1.89 -15.35
CA ARG A 46 -10.66 -1.44 -14.57
C ARG A 46 -10.42 -2.39 -13.40
N VAL A 47 -9.21 -2.91 -13.29
CA VAL A 47 -8.81 -3.87 -12.25
C VAL A 47 -7.48 -3.47 -11.63
N PHE A 48 -7.32 -3.80 -10.35
CA PHE A 48 -6.02 -3.67 -9.69
C PHE A 48 -5.03 -4.67 -10.28
N SER A 49 -3.83 -4.21 -10.62
CA SER A 49 -2.79 -5.02 -11.25
C SER A 49 -1.91 -5.83 -10.29
N GLY A 50 -2.05 -5.62 -8.98
CA GLY A 50 -1.12 -6.15 -7.97
C GLY A 50 0.06 -5.23 -7.65
N LYS A 51 0.22 -4.10 -8.36
CA LYS A 51 1.34 -3.17 -8.16
C LYS A 51 0.96 -1.87 -7.46
N VAL A 52 1.81 -1.44 -6.54
CA VAL A 52 1.67 -0.20 -5.76
C VAL A 52 2.78 0.75 -6.17
N TRP A 53 2.43 2.01 -6.45
CA TRP A 53 3.41 3.06 -6.67
C TRP A 53 3.90 3.59 -5.33
N CYS A 54 5.21 3.56 -5.15
CA CYS A 54 5.87 4.05 -3.94
C CYS A 54 6.84 5.16 -4.31
N THR A 55 6.88 6.19 -3.47
CA THR A 55 7.76 7.36 -3.63
C THR A 55 8.73 7.49 -2.47
N TRP A 56 10.00 7.79 -2.76
CA TRP A 56 11.02 8.06 -1.76
C TRP A 56 12.05 9.06 -2.27
N VAL A 57 12.91 9.52 -1.37
CA VAL A 57 14.08 10.35 -1.71
C VAL A 57 15.32 9.47 -1.65
N ASN A 58 16.07 9.40 -2.74
CA ASN A 58 17.31 8.61 -2.79
C ASN A 58 18.52 9.40 -2.24
N GLU A 59 19.69 8.76 -2.21
CA GLU A 59 20.95 9.34 -1.74
C GLU A 59 21.36 10.61 -2.50
N ASN A 60 20.98 10.71 -3.78
CA ASN A 60 21.22 11.87 -4.62
C ASN A 60 20.22 13.02 -4.39
N LYS A 61 19.36 12.92 -3.37
CA LYS A 61 18.28 13.86 -3.07
C LYS A 61 17.25 14.00 -4.20
N ALA A 62 17.15 12.99 -5.07
CA ALA A 62 16.12 12.93 -6.10
C ALA A 62 14.88 12.23 -5.56
N VAL A 63 13.71 12.74 -5.92
CA VAL A 63 12.43 12.06 -5.68
C VAL A 63 12.28 10.96 -6.73
N ILE A 64 12.14 9.73 -6.27
CA ILE A 64 11.96 8.55 -7.11
C ILE A 64 10.56 8.02 -6.86
N THR A 65 9.84 7.69 -7.94
CA THR A 65 8.53 7.04 -7.89
C THR A 65 8.58 5.81 -8.78
N GLN A 66 8.39 4.63 -8.19
CA GLN A 66 8.48 3.35 -8.90
C GLN A 66 7.39 2.38 -8.43
N PRO A 67 6.98 1.42 -9.30
CA PRO A 67 5.97 0.44 -8.94
C PRO A 67 6.60 -0.81 -8.32
N PHE A 68 6.03 -1.28 -7.22
CA PHE A 68 6.40 -2.52 -6.53
C PHE A 68 5.23 -3.49 -6.52
N TRP A 69 5.50 -4.79 -6.42
CA TRP A 69 4.43 -5.74 -6.11
C TRP A 69 3.97 -5.56 -4.67
N GLU A 70 2.65 -5.58 -4.46
CA GLU A 70 2.07 -5.43 -3.12
C GLU A 70 2.61 -6.51 -2.15
N ASP A 71 2.90 -7.70 -2.66
CA ASP A 71 3.45 -8.81 -1.88
C ASP A 71 4.92 -8.66 -1.50
N ASP A 72 5.67 -7.79 -2.17
CA ASP A 72 7.09 -7.53 -1.87
C ASP A 72 7.26 -6.40 -0.85
N LEU A 73 6.16 -5.73 -0.49
CA LEU A 73 6.15 -4.66 0.49
C LEU A 73 5.73 -5.16 1.87
N GLU A 74 6.21 -4.47 2.90
CA GLU A 74 5.75 -4.62 4.27
C GLU A 74 5.52 -3.25 4.90
N PRO A 75 4.58 -3.13 5.86
CA PRO A 75 4.39 -1.88 6.60
C PRO A 75 5.69 -1.46 7.27
N ALA A 76 6.04 -0.19 7.14
CA ALA A 76 7.10 0.38 7.96
C ALA A 76 6.61 0.33 9.40
N SER A 77 7.13 -0.61 10.19
CA SER A 77 6.77 -0.74 11.59
C SER A 77 7.14 0.56 12.31
N TYR A 78 6.14 1.35 12.69
CA TYR A 78 6.32 2.36 13.71
C TYR A 78 6.62 1.58 14.99
N ARG A 79 7.88 1.58 15.45
CA ARG A 79 8.18 1.13 16.81
C ARG A 79 7.39 2.08 17.72
N GLN A 80 6.22 1.65 18.19
CA GLN A 80 5.55 2.26 19.34
C GLN A 80 6.41 1.99 20.58
N GLU A 81 7.56 2.64 20.68
CA GLU A 81 8.18 2.86 21.97
C GLU A 81 7.38 3.96 22.67
N SER A 82 6.72 3.58 23.77
CA SER A 82 6.05 4.41 24.77
C SER A 82 4.58 4.81 24.55
N VAL A 83 3.67 3.84 24.72
CA VAL A 83 2.52 4.08 25.61
C VAL A 83 2.93 3.59 26.99
N ARG A 84 3.83 4.33 27.65
CA ARG A 84 4.06 4.14 29.09
C ARG A 84 2.85 4.70 29.81
N ALA A 85 2.06 3.80 30.40
CA ALA A 85 1.33 3.96 31.65
C ALA A 85 0.94 5.39 32.02
N TYR A 86 -0.27 5.81 31.64
CA TYR A 86 -0.99 6.75 32.48
C TYR A 86 -1.53 5.97 33.68
N PRO A 87 -1.10 6.26 34.92
CA PRO A 87 -1.78 5.69 36.08
C PRO A 87 -3.22 6.23 36.07
N SER A 88 -4.17 5.31 36.09
CA SER A 88 -5.58 5.61 36.29
C SER A 88 -5.74 6.48 37.54
N LEU A 89 -6.15 7.74 37.35
CA LEU A 89 -6.61 8.61 38.42
C LEU A 89 -7.87 7.98 39.01
N ASN A 90 -7.72 7.27 40.13
CA ASN A 90 -8.83 6.82 40.96
C ASN A 90 -9.59 8.05 41.47
N HIS A 91 -10.76 8.30 40.91
CA HIS A 91 -11.76 9.16 41.53
C HIS A 91 -12.39 8.39 42.69
N THR A 92 -12.02 8.77 43.92
CA THR A 92 -12.76 8.37 45.13
C THR A 92 -13.92 9.35 45.32
N HIS A 93 -15.12 8.81 45.53
CA HIS A 93 -16.37 9.51 45.82
C HIS A 93 -16.59 9.64 47.33
#